data_AF-A0A815MKT4-F1
#
_entry.id   AF-A0A815MKT4-F1
#
_cell.length_a   1.000
_cell.length_b   1.000
_cell.length_c   1.000
_cell.angle_alpha   90.00
_cell.angle_beta   90.00
_cell.angle_gamma   90.00
#
_symmetry.space_group_name_H-M   'P 1'
#
loop_
_entity.id
_entity.type
_entity.pdbx_description
1 polymer ?
#
loop_
_entity_poly.entity_id
_entity_poly.type
_entity_poly.pdbx_seq_one_letter_code
_entity_poly.pdbx_strand_id
1 'polypeptide(L)'
;MKIGDHILVDGKHPATVCYFGLVDNHPGEWIGIEWWNQQGKHNGTYNGKFYYKTKNPLNGSFIRQQRISFGNSFTQAIQKQYIKSFSTKNITTDISYSARHFIAWFKCTLYFS
;
A
#
# COMPACT_ATOMS: atom_id res chain seq x y z
N MET A 1 -4.48 9.12 -5.37
CA MET A 1 -4.90 9.21 -3.96
C MET A 1 -6.13 10.07 -3.88
N LYS A 2 -7.09 9.68 -3.05
CA LYS A 2 -8.37 10.35 -2.82
C LYS A 2 -8.70 10.38 -1.33
N ILE A 3 -9.64 11.24 -0.96
CA ILE A 3 -10.19 11.27 0.40
C ILE A 3 -10.78 9.89 0.73
N GLY A 4 -10.50 9.41 1.94
CA GLY A 4 -10.86 8.07 2.42
C GLY A 4 -9.82 7.00 2.17
N ASP A 5 -8.77 7.26 1.36
CA ASP A 5 -7.70 6.28 1.16
C ASP A 5 -6.94 6.02 2.48
N HIS A 6 -6.57 4.75 2.68
CA HIS A 6 -5.69 4.32 3.75
C HIS A 6 -4.24 4.38 3.29
N ILE A 7 -3.41 5.03 4.09
CA ILE A 7 -2.01 5.31 3.75
C ILE A 7 -1.09 5.00 4.93
N LEU A 8 0.19 4.85 4.64
CA LEU A 8 1.26 4.83 5.61
C LEU A 8 2.07 6.13 5.51
N VAL A 9 2.23 6.82 6.63
CA VAL A 9 3.13 7.98 6.72
C VAL A 9 4.50 7.51 7.15
N ASP A 10 5.54 7.95 6.43
CA ASP A 10 6.93 7.52 6.56
C ASP A 10 7.08 5.98 6.54
N GLY A 11 6.19 5.29 5.82
CA GLY A 11 6.17 3.85 5.68
C GLY A 11 5.76 3.05 6.93
N LYS A 12 5.37 3.71 8.03
CA LYS A 12 5.16 3.04 9.33
C LYS A 12 3.87 3.41 10.06
N HIS A 13 3.38 4.65 9.89
CA HIS A 13 2.26 5.15 10.68
C HIS A 13 0.97 5.16 9.87
N PRO A 14 -0.03 4.31 10.18
CA PRO A 14 -1.25 4.23 9.41
C PRO A 14 -2.16 5.44 9.65
N ALA A 15 -2.70 5.97 8.57
CA ALA A 15 -3.63 7.09 8.58
C ALA A 15 -4.66 6.98 7.46
N THR A 16 -5.74 7.75 7.59
CA THR A 16 -6.76 7.92 6.56
C THR A 16 -6.69 9.34 6.02
N VAL A 17 -6.80 9.49 4.71
CA VAL A 17 -6.83 10.79 4.07
C VAL A 17 -8.19 11.46 4.26
N CYS A 18 -8.20 12.72 4.69
CA CYS A 18 -9.42 13.47 5.03
C CYS A 18 -9.58 14.78 4.23
N TYR A 19 -8.51 15.31 3.65
CA TYR A 19 -8.53 16.59 2.93
C TYR A 19 -7.41 16.69 1.89
N PHE A 20 -7.69 17.37 0.78
CA PHE A 20 -6.71 17.86 -0.19
C PHE A 20 -6.97 19.32 -0.51
N GLY A 21 -5.93 20.14 -0.44
CA GLY A 21 -6.01 21.52 -0.91
C GLY A 21 -5.08 22.46 -0.17
N LEU A 22 -5.31 23.76 -0.36
CA LEU A 22 -4.53 24.83 0.26
C LEU A 22 -4.87 24.97 1.74
N VAL A 23 -3.87 25.30 2.55
CA VAL A 23 -4.05 25.67 3.95
C VAL A 23 -3.60 27.12 4.10
N ASP A 24 -4.42 27.93 4.76
CA ASP A 24 -4.15 29.36 4.92
C ASP A 24 -2.75 29.59 5.50
N ASN A 25 -2.03 30.57 4.96
CA ASN A 25 -0.64 30.90 5.32
C ASN A 25 0.40 29.79 5.08
N HIS A 26 0.06 28.72 4.36
CA HIS A 26 1.02 27.70 3.91
C HIS A 26 0.98 27.50 2.40
N PRO A 27 2.10 27.69 1.67
CA PRO A 27 2.11 27.58 0.22
C PRO A 27 1.93 26.13 -0.26
N GLY A 28 1.31 25.99 -1.43
CA GLY A 28 1.11 24.70 -2.11
C GLY A 28 0.07 23.80 -1.44
N GLU A 29 -0.15 22.63 -2.02
CA GLU A 29 -1.16 21.69 -1.55
C GLU A 29 -0.73 20.93 -0.29
N TRP A 30 -1.70 20.73 0.58
CA TRP A 30 -1.60 19.99 1.83
C TRP A 30 -2.64 18.90 1.89
N ILE A 31 -2.31 17.91 2.71
CA ILE A 31 -3.10 16.71 2.87
C ILE A 31 -3.45 16.61 4.33
N GLY A 32 -4.74 16.77 4.61
CA GLY A 32 -5.26 16.52 5.95
C GLY A 32 -5.43 15.02 6.11
N ILE A 33 -4.92 14.48 7.20
CA ILE A 33 -5.01 13.06 7.54
C ILE A 33 -5.58 12.89 8.95
N GLU A 34 -6.20 11.75 9.18
CA GLU A 34 -6.58 11.24 10.49
C GLU A 34 -5.76 9.99 10.82
N TRP A 35 -4.98 10.06 11.89
CA TRP A 35 -4.23 8.94 12.43
C TRP A 35 -5.18 7.88 13.02
N TRP A 36 -4.84 6.61 12.83
CA TRP A 36 -5.60 5.51 13.44
C TRP A 36 -5.39 5.42 14.95
N ASN A 37 -4.26 5.93 15.45
CA ASN A 37 -3.92 6.05 16.86
C ASN A 37 -3.81 7.53 17.26
N GLN A 38 -3.67 7.82 18.56
CA GLN A 38 -3.58 9.19 19.09
C GLN A 38 -2.19 9.82 18.84
N GLN A 39 -1.89 10.12 17.57
CA GLN A 39 -0.63 10.74 17.11
C GLN A 39 -0.81 12.13 16.51
N GLY A 40 -2.03 12.64 16.45
CA GLY A 40 -2.33 13.92 15.83
C GLY A 40 -2.15 15.11 16.77
N LYS A 41 -2.44 16.29 16.23
CA LYS A 41 -2.27 17.58 16.91
C LYS A 41 -3.56 18.37 17.01
N HIS A 42 -4.51 18.13 16.11
CA HIS A 42 -5.72 18.94 15.95
C HIS A 42 -6.88 18.11 15.42
N ASN A 43 -8.07 18.70 15.41
CA ASN A 43 -9.32 18.07 14.95
C ASN A 43 -9.63 18.30 13.46
N GLY A 44 -8.61 18.72 12.70
CA GLY A 44 -8.72 19.17 11.30
C GLY A 44 -8.90 20.69 11.13
N THR A 45 -8.64 21.45 12.20
CA THR A 45 -8.59 22.91 12.17
C THR A 45 -7.17 23.44 12.02
N TYR A 46 -7.06 24.62 11.42
CA TYR A 46 -5.86 25.45 11.46
C TYR A 46 -6.29 26.93 11.62
N ASN A 47 -5.73 27.62 12.64
CA ASN A 47 -6.09 29.00 13.00
C ASN A 47 -7.62 29.25 13.11
N GLY A 48 -8.35 28.33 13.74
CA GLY A 48 -9.80 28.46 13.97
C GLY A 48 -10.68 28.12 12.77
N LYS A 49 -10.12 27.88 11.58
CA LYS A 49 -10.85 27.44 10.39
C LYS A 49 -10.83 25.91 10.28
N PHE A 50 -11.97 25.31 9.98
CA PHE A 50 -12.10 23.88 9.71
C PHE A 50 -11.79 23.56 8.25
N TYR A 51 -10.92 22.58 8.03
CA TYR A 51 -10.64 22.03 6.70
C TYR A 51 -11.25 20.63 6.55
N TYR A 52 -11.24 19.86 7.63
CA TYR A 52 -11.91 18.57 7.74
C TYR A 52 -12.24 18.29 9.21
N LYS A 53 -12.96 17.19 9.46
CA LYS A 53 -13.32 16.75 10.81
C LYS A 53 -12.73 15.37 11.07
N THR A 54 -12.07 15.21 12.21
CA THR A 54 -11.63 13.91 12.72
C THR A 54 -12.67 13.30 13.64
N LYS A 55 -12.66 11.97 13.77
CA LYS A 55 -13.43 11.24 14.78
C LYS A 55 -12.93 11.56 16.19
N ASN A 56 -11.60 11.63 16.35
CA ASN A 56 -10.96 12.00 17.61
C ASN A 56 -10.28 13.37 17.49
N PRO A 57 -10.49 14.32 18.44
CA PRO A 57 -9.97 15.69 18.33
C PRO A 57 -8.45 15.82 18.23
N LEU A 58 -7.70 14.79 18.64
CA LEU A 58 -6.23 14.77 18.65
C LEU A 58 -5.64 13.81 17.62
N ASN A 59 -6.40 13.43 16.59
CA ASN A 59 -5.93 12.52 15.55
C ASN A 59 -5.66 13.20 14.20
N GLY A 60 -5.86 14.50 14.06
CA GLY A 60 -5.64 15.21 12.80
C GLY A 60 -4.20 15.70 12.63
N SER A 61 -3.72 15.71 11.40
CA SER A 61 -2.47 16.36 10.99
C SER A 61 -2.52 16.81 9.52
N PHE A 62 -1.84 17.90 9.20
CA PHE A 62 -1.54 18.28 7.81
C PHE A 62 -0.13 17.82 7.43
N ILE A 63 0.00 17.11 6.31
CA ILE A 63 1.28 16.61 5.80
C ILE A 63 1.44 16.89 4.30
N ARG A 64 2.68 16.70 3.81
CA ARG A 64 3.00 16.75 2.38
C ARG A 64 2.94 15.36 1.76
N GLN A 65 2.58 15.33 0.47
CA GLN A 65 2.50 14.13 -0.37
C GLN A 65 3.70 13.19 -0.23
N GLN A 66 4.90 13.78 -0.18
CA GLN A 66 6.18 13.06 -0.12
C GLN A 66 6.36 12.17 1.12
N ARG A 67 5.57 12.38 2.19
CA ARG A 67 5.59 11.50 3.37
C ARG A 67 4.66 10.30 3.25
N ILE A 68 3.87 10.22 2.18
CA ILE A 68 2.81 9.23 2.02
C ILE A 68 3.33 8.04 1.22
N SER A 69 3.06 6.84 1.73
CA SER A 69 3.30 5.55 1.08
C SER A 69 2.00 4.76 1.01
N PHE A 70 1.66 4.23 -0.16
CA PHE A 70 0.40 3.48 -0.39
C PHE A 70 0.49 2.00 0.01
N GLY A 71 1.46 1.63 0.86
CA GLY A 71 1.81 0.24 1.12
C GLY A 71 2.34 -0.47 -0.13
N ASN A 72 2.48 -1.79 -0.06
CA ASN A 72 2.78 -2.58 -1.26
C ASN A 72 1.50 -2.67 -2.09
N SER A 73 1.57 -2.32 -3.37
CA SER A 73 0.45 -2.60 -4.29
C SER A 73 0.14 -4.10 -4.29
N PHE A 74 -1.08 -4.48 -4.66
CA PHE A 74 -1.43 -5.89 -4.86
C PHE A 74 -0.42 -6.63 -5.75
N THR A 75 0.03 -5.97 -6.82
CA THR A 75 1.10 -6.48 -7.69
C THR A 75 2.41 -6.68 -6.93
N GLN A 76 2.85 -5.73 -6.11
CA GLN A 76 4.06 -5.87 -5.30
C GLN A 76 3.91 -6.93 -4.20
N ALA A 77 2.72 -7.09 -3.62
CA ALA A 77 2.44 -8.13 -2.63
C ALA A 77 2.50 -9.52 -3.28
N ILE A 78 1.87 -9.71 -4.44
CA ILE A 78 1.99 -10.92 -5.24
C ILE A 78 3.44 -11.18 -5.63
N GLN A 79 4.16 -10.18 -6.14
CA GLN A 79 5.57 -10.35 -6.49
C GLN A 79 6.41 -10.77 -5.27
N LYS A 80 6.21 -10.16 -4.10
CA LYS A 80 6.92 -10.55 -2.87
C LYS A 80 6.59 -11.97 -2.41
N GLN A 81 5.33 -12.42 -2.57
CA GLN A 81 4.89 -13.72 -2.09
C GLN A 81 5.16 -14.86 -3.08
N TYR A 82 5.11 -14.59 -4.39
CA TYR A 82 5.21 -15.60 -5.46
C TYR A 82 6.50 -15.54 -6.28
N ILE A 83 7.18 -14.39 -6.37
CA ILE A 83 8.42 -14.24 -7.19
C ILE A 83 9.68 -14.36 -6.34
N LYS A 84 9.61 -14.15 -5.02
CA LYS A 84 10.75 -14.38 -4.12
C LYS A 84 11.16 -15.87 -4.03
N SER A 85 10.28 -16.78 -4.44
CA SER A 85 10.57 -18.22 -4.59
C SER A 85 11.14 -18.61 -5.96
N PHE A 86 11.20 -17.67 -6.92
CA PHE A 86 11.58 -17.94 -8.31
C PHE A 86 12.68 -16.96 -8.79
N SER A 87 13.90 -17.08 -8.26
CA SER A 87 15.21 -16.75 -8.90
C SER A 87 16.26 -16.61 -7.77
N THR A 88 17.46 -17.23 -7.78
CA THR A 88 18.40 -17.39 -8.89
C THR A 88 19.41 -18.54 -8.63
N LYS A 89 18.99 -19.81 -8.53
CA LYS A 89 19.97 -20.94 -8.56
C LYS A 89 19.62 -22.16 -9.42
N ASN A 90 18.36 -22.39 -9.84
CA ASN A 90 17.98 -23.66 -10.47
C ASN A 90 17.09 -23.54 -11.73
N ILE A 91 17.17 -22.44 -12.49
CA ILE A 91 16.25 -22.23 -13.63
C ILE A 91 16.49 -23.21 -14.78
N THR A 92 17.74 -23.66 -15.00
CA THR A 92 18.05 -24.57 -16.12
C THR A 92 17.72 -26.03 -15.81
N THR A 93 17.78 -26.44 -14.54
CA THR A 93 17.52 -27.82 -14.13
C THR A 93 16.03 -28.10 -13.94
N ASP A 94 15.29 -27.17 -13.31
CA ASP A 94 13.87 -27.38 -12.97
C ASP A 94 12.92 -27.29 -14.16
N ILE A 95 13.20 -26.46 -15.17
CA ILE A 95 12.38 -26.43 -16.39
C ILE A 95 12.52 -27.76 -17.15
N SER A 96 13.72 -28.37 -17.15
CA SER A 96 13.94 -29.67 -17.77
C SER A 96 13.25 -30.80 -17.00
N TYR A 97 13.20 -30.73 -15.66
CA TYR A 97 12.59 -31.75 -14.82
C TYR A 97 11.06 -31.65 -14.84
N SER A 98 10.52 -30.42 -14.73
CA SER A 98 9.10 -30.12 -14.80
C SER A 98 8.53 -30.46 -16.17
N ALA A 99 9.20 -30.07 -17.28
CA ALA A 99 8.76 -30.43 -18.62
C ALA A 99 8.74 -31.95 -18.85
N ARG A 100 9.73 -32.69 -18.32
CA ARG A 100 9.74 -34.17 -18.40
C ARG A 100 8.63 -34.81 -17.57
N HIS A 101 8.33 -34.28 -16.38
CA HIS A 101 7.27 -34.82 -15.53
C HIS A 101 5.87 -34.47 -16.05
N PHE A 102 5.68 -33.26 -16.60
CA PHE A 102 4.41 -32.86 -17.22
C PHE A 102 4.12 -33.67 -18.49
N ILE A 103 5.14 -33.92 -19.32
CA ILE A 103 5.02 -34.79 -20.52
C ILE A 103 4.83 -36.26 -20.13
N ALA A 104 5.49 -36.76 -19.08
CA ALA A 104 5.29 -38.12 -18.58
C ALA A 104 3.88 -38.32 -18.00
N TRP A 105 3.36 -37.32 -17.28
CA TRP A 105 1.99 -37.33 -16.77
C TRP A 105 0.96 -37.31 -17.91
N PHE A 106 1.17 -36.46 -18.93
CA PHE A 106 0.29 -36.41 -20.11
C PHE A 106 0.30 -37.70 -20.95
N LYS A 107 1.42 -38.43 -21.00
CA LYS A 107 1.50 -39.72 -21.70
C LYS A 107 0.86 -40.87 -20.91
N CYS A 108 0.84 -40.81 -19.57
CA CYS A 108 0.24 -41.86 -18.74
C CYS A 108 -1.30 -41.84 -18.75
N THR A 109 -1.93 -40.74 -19.15
CA THR A 109 -3.40 -40.63 -19.25
C THR A 109 -3.98 -41.18 -20.57
N LEU A 110 -3.13 -41.63 -21.51
CA LEU A 110 -3.57 -42.11 -22.83
C LEU A 110 -3.24 -43.60 -23.11
N TYR A 111 -2.72 -44.35 -22.13
CA TYR A 111 -2.43 -45.80 -22.29
C TYR A 111 -3.15 -46.73 -21.30
N PHE A 112 -4.18 -46.23 -20.61
CA PHE A 112 -5.17 -47.06 -19.94
C PHE A 112 -6.56 -46.66 -20.42
N SER A 113 -6.93 -47.17 -21.60
CA SER A 113 -8.30 -47.44 -22.00
C SER A 113 -8.33 -48.65 -22.91
#